data_AF-X0BZT7-F1
#
_entry.id   AF-X0BZT7-F1
#
_cell.length_a   1.000
_cell.length_b   1.000
_cell.length_c   1.000
_cell.angle_alpha   90.00
_cell.angle_beta   90.00
_cell.angle_gamma   90.00
#
_symmetry.space_group_name_H-M   'P 1'
#
loop_
_entity.id
_entity.type
_entity.pdbx_description
1 polymer ?
#
loop_
_entity_poly.entity_id
_entity_poly.type
_entity_poly.pdbx_seq_one_letter_code
_entity_poly.pdbx_strand_id
1 'polypeptide(L)'
;MFFSRIPLLPLFFFVSSSSSSSEPDLASDHNQAYTALPDNIQSFSAMSVGTYSLPALPYAYDALEPSISAQIMELHHSKHHQAYVTNLNAALKNYATATSTNDIAGQIALQSAIKFNGGGHINHSLFWENLSPSSSADAKPESAPTLSAEISKTWGSIQAFQEAFKKTLLGLQGSGWGWLVKDTHGLRIVTTKDQDPVVGGEVPIFGVDMWEHAYYLQYLNGKAAYVDNIWKVINWKTAEARFTGTREDAFKVLRASI
;
A
#
# COMPACT_ATOMS: atom_id res chain seq x y z
N MET A 1 -11.40 -10.82 51.93
CA MET A 1 -12.83 -10.83 52.36
C MET A 1 -13.55 -9.88 51.41
N PHE A 2 -14.35 -10.29 50.44
CA PHE A 2 -15.54 -11.13 50.50
C PHE A 2 -15.68 -12.01 49.24
N PHE A 3 -16.09 -13.26 49.47
CA PHE A 3 -16.61 -14.20 48.48
C PHE A 3 -18.10 -13.93 48.22
N SER A 4 -18.58 -14.16 46.98
CA SER A 4 -19.96 -14.64 46.73
C SER A 4 -20.04 -15.16 45.28
N ARG A 5 -19.91 -16.48 45.06
CA ARG A 5 -20.96 -17.53 45.03
C ARG A 5 -21.77 -17.59 43.73
N ILE A 6 -21.40 -18.58 42.92
CA ILE A 6 -22.15 -19.24 41.85
C ILE A 6 -23.34 -20.03 42.46
N PRO A 7 -24.46 -20.20 41.73
CA PRO A 7 -25.27 -21.40 41.86
C PRO A 7 -25.31 -22.21 40.56
N LEU A 8 -25.21 -23.53 40.73
CA LEU A 8 -25.29 -24.59 39.72
C LEU A 8 -26.54 -25.45 40.00
N LEU A 9 -27.04 -26.14 38.96
CA LEU A 9 -28.03 -27.26 38.92
C LEU A 9 -29.55 -26.97 38.90
N PRO A 10 -30.40 -27.88 38.35
CA PRO A 10 -30.13 -29.29 38.03
C PRO A 10 -30.52 -29.84 36.64
N LEU A 11 -29.87 -30.98 36.39
CA LEU A 11 -30.10 -32.05 35.41
C LEU A 11 -31.51 -32.64 35.53
N PHE A 12 -32.21 -32.88 34.42
CA PHE A 12 -33.35 -33.79 34.34
C PHE A 12 -32.99 -35.02 33.50
N PHE A 13 -33.25 -36.19 34.08
CA PHE A 13 -33.18 -37.52 33.48
C PHE A 13 -34.61 -38.05 33.22
N PHE A 14 -34.68 -39.16 32.45
CA PHE A 14 -35.80 -40.10 32.22
C PHE A 14 -36.78 -39.75 31.09
N VAL A 15 -37.30 -40.66 30.26
CA VAL A 15 -37.39 -42.15 30.25
C VAL A 15 -37.43 -42.63 28.78
N SER A 16 -36.99 -43.88 28.58
CA SER A 16 -37.12 -44.71 27.38
C SER A 16 -38.55 -45.24 27.16
N SER A 17 -39.03 -45.34 25.92
CA SER A 17 -39.97 -46.41 25.56
C SER A 17 -39.84 -46.80 24.09
N SER A 18 -39.37 -48.03 23.89
CA SER A 18 -39.48 -48.81 22.67
C SER A 18 -40.92 -49.23 22.39
N SER A 19 -41.30 -49.29 21.11
CA SER A 19 -42.16 -50.38 20.63
C SER A 19 -42.00 -50.55 19.12
N SER A 20 -41.83 -51.81 18.76
CA SER A 20 -41.56 -52.40 17.44
C SER A 20 -42.83 -52.75 16.69
N SER A 21 -42.78 -52.70 15.36
CA SER A 21 -43.41 -53.61 14.37
C SER A 21 -43.44 -52.88 13.02
N SER A 22 -43.16 -53.44 11.86
CA SER A 22 -42.86 -54.79 11.41
C SER A 22 -42.41 -54.65 9.94
N GLU A 23 -41.26 -55.21 9.57
CA GLU A 23 -40.91 -55.45 8.17
C GLU A 23 -41.69 -56.66 7.62
N PRO A 24 -41.83 -56.73 6.28
CA PRO A 24 -41.63 -57.97 5.57
C PRO A 24 -40.37 -57.89 4.69
N ASP A 25 -39.49 -58.82 4.99
CA ASP A 25 -38.33 -59.29 4.23
C ASP A 25 -38.77 -59.87 2.87
N LEU A 26 -38.01 -59.60 1.80
CA LEU A 26 -37.83 -60.54 0.68
C LEU A 26 -36.59 -60.13 -0.14
N ALA A 27 -35.57 -60.96 0.01
CA ALA A 27 -34.31 -61.01 -0.71
C ALA A 27 -34.46 -61.02 -2.25
N SER A 28 -33.51 -60.40 -2.97
CA SER A 28 -32.36 -61.10 -3.57
C SER A 28 -31.82 -60.37 -4.81
N ASP A 29 -30.50 -60.25 -4.81
CA ASP A 29 -29.61 -60.43 -5.96
C ASP A 29 -29.14 -59.21 -6.81
N HIS A 30 -27.85 -59.32 -7.15
CA HIS A 30 -27.07 -58.62 -8.19
C HIS A 30 -26.47 -57.23 -7.93
N ASN A 31 -25.25 -57.27 -7.38
CA ASN A 31 -23.98 -56.89 -8.01
C ASN A 31 -23.90 -55.60 -8.88
N GLN A 32 -23.00 -54.70 -8.45
CA GLN A 32 -22.19 -53.77 -9.24
C GLN A 32 -22.88 -52.74 -10.14
N ALA A 33 -22.94 -51.49 -9.65
CA ALA A 33 -22.21 -50.37 -10.25
C ALA A 33 -22.29 -49.15 -9.33
N TYR A 34 -21.26 -48.91 -8.51
CA TYR A 34 -20.99 -47.55 -8.05
C TYR A 34 -20.52 -46.77 -9.28
N THR A 35 -21.46 -46.16 -10.01
CA THR A 35 -21.12 -45.17 -11.02
C THR A 35 -20.44 -44.01 -10.31
N ALA A 36 -19.13 -43.90 -10.52
CA ALA A 36 -18.34 -42.77 -10.10
C ALA A 36 -19.08 -41.48 -10.50
N LEU A 37 -19.28 -40.60 -9.53
CA LEU A 37 -19.66 -39.22 -9.80
C LEU A 37 -18.61 -38.66 -10.79
N PRO A 38 -19.02 -37.93 -11.84
CA PRO A 38 -18.05 -37.39 -12.76
C PRO A 38 -17.10 -36.48 -11.98
N ASP A 39 -15.80 -36.78 -12.04
CA ASP A 39 -14.71 -35.90 -11.64
C ASP A 39 -14.72 -34.68 -12.59
N ASN A 40 -15.73 -33.83 -12.46
CA ASN A 40 -15.65 -32.47 -12.93
C ASN A 40 -15.03 -31.64 -11.81
N ILE A 41 -13.77 -31.96 -11.50
CA ILE A 41 -12.87 -30.97 -10.93
C ILE A 41 -12.74 -29.93 -12.03
N GLN A 42 -13.59 -28.91 -11.98
CA GLN A 42 -13.33 -27.68 -12.69
C GLN A 42 -11.92 -27.28 -12.28
N SER A 43 -11.00 -27.41 -13.23
CA SER A 43 -9.69 -26.80 -13.15
C SER A 43 -9.95 -25.33 -12.88
N PHE A 44 -9.85 -24.93 -11.61
CA PHE A 44 -9.76 -23.54 -11.23
C PHE A 44 -8.50 -23.05 -11.91
N SER A 45 -8.68 -22.42 -13.07
CA SER A 45 -7.62 -21.67 -13.72
C SER A 45 -7.02 -20.79 -12.65
N ALA A 46 -5.78 -21.09 -12.25
CA ALA A 46 -5.05 -20.26 -11.31
C ALA A 46 -5.00 -18.88 -11.97
N MET A 47 -5.82 -17.96 -11.47
CA MET A 47 -5.80 -16.57 -11.92
C MET A 47 -4.34 -16.13 -11.85
N SER A 48 -3.74 -15.81 -13.00
CA SER A 48 -2.37 -15.32 -13.06
C SER A 48 -2.28 -14.09 -12.17
N VAL A 49 -1.57 -14.22 -11.05
CA VAL A 49 -1.32 -13.07 -10.16
C VAL A 49 -0.31 -12.21 -10.88
N GLY A 50 -0.73 -11.00 -11.28
CA GLY A 50 0.16 -10.03 -11.92
C GLY A 50 1.44 -9.85 -11.10
N THR A 51 2.58 -9.87 -11.78
CA THR A 51 3.89 -9.75 -11.13
C THR A 51 4.40 -8.33 -11.24
N TYR A 52 4.75 -7.73 -10.10
CA TYR A 52 5.34 -6.40 -10.05
C TYR A 52 6.85 -6.48 -10.29
N SER A 53 7.39 -5.48 -10.98
CA SER A 53 8.82 -5.27 -11.17
C SER A 53 9.24 -3.91 -10.61
N LEU A 54 10.53 -3.78 -10.29
CA LEU A 54 11.09 -2.50 -9.88
C LEU A 54 11.08 -1.55 -11.10
N PRO A 55 10.36 -0.41 -11.06
CA PRO A 55 10.37 0.54 -12.16
C PRO A 55 11.76 1.15 -12.31
N ALA A 56 12.24 1.37 -13.53
CA ALA A 56 13.48 2.10 -13.74
C ALA A 56 13.34 3.55 -13.27
N LEU A 57 14.41 4.11 -12.70
CA LEU A 57 14.44 5.54 -12.39
C LEU A 57 14.35 6.38 -13.67
N PRO A 58 13.65 7.52 -13.65
CA PRO A 58 13.58 8.42 -14.81
C PRO A 58 14.86 9.25 -15.01
N TYR A 59 15.87 9.05 -14.17
CA TYR A 59 17.16 9.75 -14.18
C TYR A 59 18.26 8.86 -13.57
N ALA A 60 19.53 9.25 -13.76
CA ALA A 60 20.68 8.57 -13.15
C ALA A 60 20.72 8.76 -11.62
N TYR A 61 21.42 7.88 -10.89
CA TYR A 61 21.45 7.92 -9.42
C TYR A 61 22.01 9.24 -8.85
N ASP A 62 22.95 9.87 -9.52
CA ASP A 62 23.57 11.15 -9.13
C ASP A 62 22.77 12.39 -9.59
N ALA A 63 21.69 12.22 -10.34
CA ALA A 63 21.00 13.32 -11.00
C ALA A 63 20.28 14.29 -10.04
N LEU A 64 20.09 13.90 -8.77
CA LEU A 64 19.43 14.71 -7.73
C LEU A 64 20.43 15.40 -6.79
N GLU A 65 21.74 15.24 -7.04
CA GLU A 65 22.76 15.95 -6.28
C GLU A 65 22.66 17.48 -6.50
N PRO A 66 22.96 18.29 -5.47
CA PRO A 66 23.44 17.91 -4.14
C PRO A 66 22.32 17.63 -3.12
N SER A 67 21.05 17.56 -3.54
CA SER A 67 19.90 17.46 -2.62
C SER A 67 19.72 16.06 -2.08
N ILE A 68 20.00 15.04 -2.89
CA ILE A 68 20.03 13.64 -2.47
C ILE A 68 21.25 12.99 -3.15
N SER A 69 22.13 12.36 -2.38
CA SER A 69 23.36 11.76 -2.88
C SER A 69 23.09 10.53 -3.75
N ALA A 70 24.00 10.27 -4.70
CA ALA A 70 23.94 9.08 -5.53
C ALA A 70 23.87 7.78 -4.71
N GLN A 71 24.61 7.74 -3.59
CA GLN A 71 24.61 6.59 -2.67
C GLN A 71 23.23 6.33 -2.07
N ILE A 72 22.52 7.38 -1.63
CA ILE A 72 21.16 7.25 -1.12
C ILE A 72 20.25 6.76 -2.24
N MET A 73 20.30 7.40 -3.42
CA MET A 73 19.45 7.04 -4.54
C MET A 73 19.63 5.57 -4.98
N GLU A 74 20.86 5.10 -5.05
CA GLU A 74 21.16 3.71 -5.40
C GLU A 74 20.62 2.72 -4.37
N LEU A 75 20.85 2.96 -3.08
CA LEU A 75 20.36 2.08 -2.01
C LEU A 75 18.83 2.12 -1.90
N HIS A 76 18.24 3.30 -1.91
CA HIS A 76 16.81 3.52 -1.75
C HIS A 76 16.02 2.89 -2.89
N HIS A 77 16.51 3.00 -4.13
CA HIS A 77 15.90 2.36 -5.28
C HIS A 77 16.22 0.85 -5.38
N SER A 78 17.50 0.48 -5.47
CA SER A 78 17.90 -0.90 -5.79
C SER A 78 17.77 -1.89 -4.63
N LYS A 79 17.70 -1.40 -3.38
CA LYS A 79 17.56 -2.25 -2.19
C LYS A 79 16.21 -2.07 -1.52
N HIS A 80 15.86 -0.86 -1.07
CA HIS A 80 14.63 -0.63 -0.31
C HIS A 80 13.39 -0.84 -1.18
N HIS A 81 13.29 -0.16 -2.32
CA HIS A 81 12.14 -0.33 -3.23
C HIS A 81 12.08 -1.76 -3.80
N GLN A 82 13.22 -2.35 -4.17
CA GLN A 82 13.28 -3.74 -4.62
C GLN A 82 12.78 -4.73 -3.57
N ALA A 83 13.09 -4.53 -2.30
CA ALA A 83 12.60 -5.39 -1.22
C ALA A 83 11.07 -5.34 -1.10
N TYR A 84 10.46 -4.16 -1.21
CA TYR A 84 9.00 -4.02 -1.24
C TYR A 84 8.39 -4.79 -2.41
N VAL A 85 8.93 -4.65 -3.63
CA VAL A 85 8.45 -5.39 -4.80
C VAL A 85 8.54 -6.90 -4.61
N THR A 86 9.69 -7.41 -4.16
CA THR A 86 9.90 -8.85 -3.93
C THR A 86 8.92 -9.40 -2.90
N ASN A 87 8.76 -8.72 -1.77
CA ASN A 87 7.89 -9.16 -0.69
C ASN A 87 6.39 -9.01 -1.03
N LEU A 88 6.02 -7.99 -1.81
CA LEU A 88 4.67 -7.82 -2.33
C LEU A 88 4.28 -9.00 -3.21
N ASN A 89 5.12 -9.38 -4.17
CA ASN A 89 4.87 -10.52 -5.06
C ASN A 89 4.70 -11.83 -4.27
N ALA A 90 5.55 -12.06 -3.26
CA ALA A 90 5.42 -13.22 -2.38
C ALA A 90 4.10 -13.22 -1.59
N ALA A 91 3.71 -12.07 -1.03
CA ALA A 91 2.46 -11.93 -0.29
C ALA A 91 1.23 -12.14 -1.18
N LEU A 92 1.21 -11.58 -2.39
CA LEU A 92 0.10 -11.73 -3.34
C LEU A 92 -0.05 -13.17 -3.84
N LYS A 93 1.06 -13.87 -4.08
CA LYS A 93 1.03 -15.31 -4.42
C LYS A 93 0.35 -16.12 -3.30
N ASN A 94 0.75 -15.88 -2.06
CA ASN A 94 0.14 -16.56 -0.91
C ASN A 94 -1.33 -16.16 -0.71
N TYR A 95 -1.67 -14.90 -0.96
CA TYR A 95 -3.03 -14.40 -0.85
C TYR A 95 -3.95 -15.02 -1.91
N ALA A 96 -3.45 -15.22 -3.13
CA ALA A 96 -4.19 -15.92 -4.18
C ALA A 96 -4.49 -17.38 -3.80
N THR A 97 -3.52 -18.09 -3.20
CA THR A 97 -3.76 -19.43 -2.65
C THR A 97 -4.81 -19.40 -1.53
N ALA A 98 -4.68 -18.49 -0.57
CA ALA A 98 -5.67 -18.37 0.51
C ALA A 98 -7.08 -17.98 0.00
N THR A 99 -7.14 -17.23 -1.10
CA THR A 99 -8.40 -16.89 -1.77
C THR A 99 -9.00 -18.11 -2.47
N SER A 100 -8.20 -18.88 -3.22
CA SER A 100 -8.69 -20.06 -3.95
C SER A 100 -9.10 -21.20 -3.03
N THR A 101 -8.53 -21.29 -1.83
CA THR A 101 -8.91 -22.27 -0.80
C THR A 101 -9.99 -21.76 0.16
N ASN A 102 -10.52 -20.54 -0.03
CA ASN A 102 -11.45 -19.88 0.90
C ASN A 102 -10.93 -19.78 2.35
N ASP A 103 -9.61 -19.71 2.54
CA ASP A 103 -8.97 -19.52 3.83
C ASP A 103 -8.99 -18.03 4.22
N ILE A 104 -10.06 -17.64 4.92
CA ILE A 104 -10.23 -16.27 5.42
C ILE A 104 -9.17 -15.90 6.47
N ALA A 105 -8.72 -16.86 7.30
CA ALA A 105 -7.70 -16.59 8.30
C ALA A 105 -6.34 -16.26 7.64
N GLY A 106 -5.97 -17.02 6.61
CA GLY A 106 -4.79 -16.75 5.79
C GLY A 106 -4.87 -15.42 5.04
N GLN A 107 -6.02 -15.08 4.47
CA GLN A 107 -6.24 -13.79 3.82
C GLN A 107 -6.02 -12.62 4.80
N ILE A 108 -6.64 -12.67 5.99
CA ILE A 108 -6.49 -11.63 7.03
C ILE A 108 -5.04 -11.53 7.50
N ALA A 109 -4.36 -12.67 7.74
CA ALA A 109 -2.97 -12.69 8.21
C ALA A 109 -1.98 -12.04 7.20
N LEU A 110 -2.30 -12.07 5.91
CA LEU A 110 -1.47 -11.50 4.84
C LEU A 110 -1.71 -10.01 4.59
N GLN A 111 -2.78 -9.41 5.13
CA GLN A 111 -3.13 -8.01 4.85
C GLN A 111 -2.04 -7.04 5.28
N SER A 112 -1.37 -7.26 6.41
CA SER A 112 -0.28 -6.40 6.88
C SER A 112 0.92 -6.41 5.93
N ALA A 113 1.30 -7.59 5.42
CA ALA A 113 2.37 -7.75 4.45
C ALA A 113 2.04 -7.08 3.11
N ILE A 114 0.79 -7.23 2.64
CA ILE A 114 0.32 -6.56 1.41
C ILE A 114 0.28 -5.05 1.61
N LYS A 115 -0.25 -4.55 2.73
CA LYS A 115 -0.33 -3.12 3.03
C LYS A 115 1.07 -2.50 3.09
N PHE A 116 2.01 -3.11 3.81
CA PHE A 116 3.34 -2.58 3.99
C PHE A 116 4.17 -2.60 2.70
N ASN A 117 4.20 -3.74 2.00
CA ASN A 117 5.01 -3.88 0.78
C ASN A 117 4.34 -3.27 -0.46
N GLY A 118 3.02 -3.39 -0.56
CA GLY A 118 2.23 -2.73 -1.59
C GLY A 118 2.25 -1.22 -1.44
N GLY A 119 2.06 -0.73 -0.22
CA GLY A 119 2.24 0.67 0.10
C GLY A 119 3.67 1.17 -0.17
N GLY A 120 4.68 0.38 0.20
CA GLY A 120 6.07 0.69 -0.13
C GLY A 120 6.30 0.83 -1.64
N HIS A 121 5.77 -0.10 -2.44
CA HIS A 121 5.88 -0.03 -3.90
C HIS A 121 5.14 1.19 -4.48
N ILE A 122 3.90 1.46 -4.02
CA ILE A 122 3.12 2.64 -4.43
C ILE A 122 3.89 3.92 -4.12
N ASN A 123 4.31 4.09 -2.86
CA ASN A 123 4.89 5.32 -2.37
C ASN A 123 6.19 5.67 -3.11
N HIS A 124 7.08 4.69 -3.26
CA HIS A 124 8.37 4.91 -3.93
C HIS A 124 8.23 5.14 -5.42
N SER A 125 7.34 4.40 -6.10
CA SER A 125 7.07 4.64 -7.51
C SER A 125 6.54 6.05 -7.77
N LEU A 126 5.66 6.55 -6.90
CA LEU A 126 5.21 7.94 -6.97
C LEU A 126 6.33 8.94 -6.66
N PHE A 127 7.21 8.60 -5.70
CA PHE A 127 8.35 9.40 -5.26
C PHE A 127 9.35 9.65 -6.38
N TRP A 128 9.77 8.61 -7.10
CA TRP A 128 10.77 8.75 -8.16
C TRP A 128 10.33 9.70 -9.27
N GLU A 129 9.06 9.62 -9.67
CA GLU A 129 8.46 10.48 -10.69
C GLU A 129 8.22 11.91 -10.20
N ASN A 130 8.02 12.11 -8.89
CA ASN A 130 7.87 13.44 -8.32
C ASN A 130 9.20 14.13 -8.04
N LEU A 131 10.31 13.56 -8.49
CA LEU A 131 11.63 14.18 -8.41
C LEU A 131 12.19 14.44 -9.80
N SER A 132 13.05 15.44 -9.90
CA SER A 132 13.75 15.81 -11.13
C SER A 132 15.05 16.56 -10.79
N PRO A 133 16.06 16.55 -11.68
CA PRO A 133 17.29 17.31 -11.46
C PRO A 133 16.99 18.80 -11.22
N SER A 134 17.70 19.44 -10.30
CA SER A 134 17.42 20.84 -9.92
C SER A 134 17.64 21.86 -11.05
N SER A 135 18.40 21.47 -12.07
CA SER A 135 18.63 22.21 -13.32
C SER A 135 17.49 22.07 -14.33
N SER A 136 16.58 21.11 -14.15
CA SER A 136 15.42 20.93 -15.01
C SER A 136 14.42 22.07 -14.82
N ALA A 137 13.76 22.49 -15.90
CA ALA A 137 12.60 23.36 -15.83
C ALA A 137 11.45 22.71 -15.04
N ASP A 138 11.38 21.37 -15.05
CA ASP A 138 10.37 20.60 -14.33
C ASP A 138 10.52 20.75 -12.80
N ALA A 139 11.71 21.15 -12.31
CA ALA A 139 11.97 21.42 -10.89
C ALA A 139 11.53 22.81 -10.42
N LYS A 140 10.84 23.58 -11.28
CA LYS A 140 10.43 24.97 -11.03
C LYS A 140 8.90 25.06 -10.89
N PRO A 141 8.36 25.78 -9.89
CA PRO A 141 6.90 25.93 -9.71
C PRO A 141 6.14 26.45 -10.93
N GLU A 142 6.82 27.19 -11.81
CA GLU A 142 6.32 27.68 -13.10
C GLU A 142 5.85 26.55 -14.02
N SER A 143 6.37 25.33 -13.84
CA SER A 143 5.91 24.12 -14.53
C SER A 143 4.58 23.57 -14.00
N ALA A 144 4.02 24.20 -12.96
CA ALA A 144 2.75 23.82 -12.32
C ALA A 144 1.87 25.04 -12.05
N PRO A 145 1.41 25.76 -13.10
CA PRO A 145 0.69 27.02 -12.92
C PRO A 145 -0.64 26.85 -12.18
N THR A 146 -1.41 25.79 -12.47
CA THR A 146 -2.72 25.58 -11.86
C THR A 146 -2.59 25.14 -10.41
N LEU A 147 -1.68 24.20 -10.14
CA LEU A 147 -1.37 23.76 -8.78
C LEU A 147 -0.82 24.91 -7.94
N SER A 148 0.11 25.72 -8.47
CA SER A 148 0.70 26.86 -7.76
C SER A 148 -0.36 27.91 -7.40
N ALA A 149 -1.34 28.15 -8.27
CA ALA A 149 -2.46 29.03 -8.00
C ALA A 149 -3.35 28.49 -6.86
N GLU A 150 -3.70 27.20 -6.87
CA GLU A 150 -4.53 26.60 -5.80
C GLU A 150 -3.76 26.51 -4.46
N ILE A 151 -2.44 26.27 -4.51
CA ILE A 151 -1.56 26.38 -3.34
C ILE A 151 -1.61 27.80 -2.76
N SER A 152 -1.45 28.81 -3.60
CA SER A 152 -1.46 30.22 -3.15
C SER A 152 -2.83 30.62 -2.61
N LYS A 153 -3.93 30.10 -3.16
CA LYS A 153 -5.28 30.28 -2.62
C LYS A 153 -5.48 29.63 -1.25
N THR A 154 -4.88 28.46 -1.03
CA THR A 154 -5.06 27.66 0.20
C THR A 154 -4.14 28.12 1.34
N TRP A 155 -2.88 28.44 1.04
CA TRP A 155 -1.86 28.79 2.03
C TRP A 155 -1.36 30.24 1.95
N GLY A 156 -1.85 31.03 0.99
CA GLY A 156 -1.42 32.42 0.76
C GLY A 156 -0.23 32.57 -0.18
N SER A 157 0.73 31.64 -0.15
CA SER A 157 1.87 31.59 -1.05
C SER A 157 2.51 30.20 -1.11
N ILE A 158 3.37 29.96 -2.11
CA ILE A 158 4.20 28.74 -2.17
C ILE A 158 5.12 28.64 -0.95
N GLN A 159 5.69 29.75 -0.50
CA GLN A 159 6.59 29.78 0.66
C GLN A 159 5.85 29.37 1.93
N ALA A 160 4.66 29.93 2.18
CA ALA A 160 3.84 29.56 3.34
C ALA A 160 3.41 28.08 3.29
N PHE A 161 3.14 27.56 2.09
CA PHE A 161 2.89 26.14 1.88
C PHE A 161 4.11 25.27 2.23
N GLN A 162 5.30 25.63 1.72
CA GLN A 162 6.55 24.89 2.01
C GLN A 162 6.87 24.89 3.51
N GLU A 163 6.61 25.99 4.23
CA GLU A 163 6.74 26.07 5.68
C GLU A 163 5.75 25.17 6.41
N ALA A 164 4.47 25.18 6.02
CA ALA A 164 3.45 24.30 6.58
C ALA A 164 3.76 22.82 6.34
N PHE A 165 4.25 22.50 5.14
CA PHE A 165 4.67 21.15 4.75
C PHE A 165 5.88 20.70 5.55
N LYS A 166 6.93 21.54 5.66
CA LYS A 166 8.12 21.28 6.49
C LYS A 166 7.73 21.02 7.94
N LYS A 167 6.89 21.87 8.53
CA LYS A 167 6.42 21.69 9.92
C LYS A 167 5.73 20.33 10.09
N THR A 168 4.93 19.93 9.11
CA THR A 168 4.22 18.64 9.12
C THR A 168 5.18 17.46 9.04
N LEU A 169 6.14 17.49 8.10
CA LEU A 169 7.17 16.45 7.97
C LEU A 169 8.03 16.30 9.22
N LEU A 170 8.45 17.41 9.83
CA LEU A 170 9.30 17.37 11.03
C LEU A 170 8.56 16.85 12.26
N GLY A 171 7.23 17.02 12.30
CA GLY A 171 6.35 16.48 13.33
C GLY A 171 6.09 14.98 13.26
N LEU A 172 6.47 14.31 12.15
CA LEU A 172 6.38 12.85 12.05
C LEU A 172 7.23 12.18 13.14
N GLN A 173 6.59 11.25 13.86
CA GLN A 173 7.22 10.40 14.86
C GLN A 173 7.47 9.02 14.27
N GLY A 174 8.75 8.62 14.23
CA GLY A 174 9.17 7.38 13.56
C GLY A 174 9.13 7.52 12.03
N SER A 175 8.98 6.38 11.36
CA SER A 175 8.97 6.29 9.91
C SER A 175 7.64 6.70 9.29
N GLY A 176 7.70 7.36 8.14
CA GLY A 176 6.48 7.74 7.41
C GLY A 176 6.76 8.65 6.23
N TRP A 177 5.68 9.19 5.69
CA TRP A 177 5.66 10.05 4.52
C TRP A 177 4.83 11.29 4.79
N GLY A 178 5.16 12.40 4.13
CA GLY A 178 4.23 13.52 3.99
C GLY A 178 3.82 13.70 2.53
N TRP A 179 2.56 14.07 2.34
CA TRP A 179 1.93 14.14 1.04
C TRP A 179 1.20 15.46 0.87
N LEU A 180 1.31 16.03 -0.33
CA LEU A 180 0.29 16.94 -0.84
C LEU A 180 -0.75 16.10 -1.56
N VAL A 181 -2.01 16.25 -1.18
CA VAL A 181 -3.13 15.49 -1.77
C VAL A 181 -4.24 16.44 -2.20
N LYS A 182 -5.05 16.00 -3.17
CA LYS A 182 -6.28 16.66 -3.60
C LYS A 182 -7.48 15.76 -3.32
N ASP A 183 -8.53 16.32 -2.76
CA ASP A 183 -9.85 15.68 -2.65
C ASP A 183 -10.98 16.64 -3.04
N THR A 184 -12.24 16.28 -2.72
CA THR A 184 -13.42 17.10 -3.04
C THR A 184 -13.47 18.44 -2.29
N HIS A 185 -12.65 18.62 -1.25
CA HIS A 185 -12.55 19.83 -0.44
C HIS A 185 -11.34 20.70 -0.80
N GLY A 186 -10.49 20.27 -1.73
CA GLY A 186 -9.31 21.02 -2.19
C GLY A 186 -7.99 20.35 -1.81
N LEU A 187 -6.94 21.15 -1.62
CA LEU A 187 -5.60 20.67 -1.29
C LEU A 187 -5.43 20.47 0.22
N ARG A 188 -4.80 19.36 0.61
CA ARG A 188 -4.42 19.08 2.00
C ARG A 188 -2.99 18.57 2.11
N ILE A 189 -2.36 18.87 3.24
CA ILE A 189 -1.12 18.23 3.67
C ILE A 189 -1.51 17.11 4.62
N VAL A 190 -1.12 15.88 4.30
CA VAL A 190 -1.38 14.71 5.14
C VAL A 190 -0.09 13.94 5.38
N THR A 191 -0.07 13.17 6.46
CA THR A 191 1.01 12.22 6.74
C THR A 191 0.49 10.81 6.73
N THR A 192 1.34 9.87 6.34
CA THR A 192 1.07 8.44 6.47
C THR A 192 2.19 7.78 7.26
N LYS A 193 1.82 6.84 8.13
CA LYS A 193 2.76 6.12 8.97
C LYS A 193 3.38 4.96 8.19
N ASP A 194 4.66 4.69 8.47
CA ASP A 194 5.41 3.60 7.87
C ASP A 194 5.32 3.63 6.32
N GLN A 195 4.70 2.63 5.70
CA GLN A 195 4.48 2.58 4.25
C GLN A 195 3.00 2.68 3.87
N ASP A 196 2.13 3.16 4.77
CA ASP A 196 0.73 3.36 4.46
C ASP A 196 0.59 4.28 3.23
N PRO A 197 -0.08 3.85 2.14
CA PRO A 197 -0.22 4.67 0.95
C PRO A 197 -1.49 5.53 0.99
N VAL A 198 -1.50 6.63 0.23
CA VAL A 198 -2.69 7.48 0.05
C VAL A 198 -3.66 6.80 -0.92
N VAL A 199 -4.42 5.82 -0.45
CA VAL A 199 -5.39 5.07 -1.28
C VAL A 199 -6.85 5.30 -0.87
N GLY A 200 -7.09 6.17 0.12
CA GLY A 200 -8.40 6.43 0.75
C GLY A 200 -9.43 7.19 -0.09
N GLY A 201 -9.06 7.62 -1.30
CA GLY A 201 -9.96 8.31 -2.23
C GLY A 201 -9.38 9.62 -2.74
N GLU A 202 -8.36 10.15 -2.05
CA GLU A 202 -7.63 11.32 -2.49
C GLU A 202 -6.73 11.03 -3.70
N VAL A 203 -6.37 12.08 -4.44
CA VAL A 203 -5.35 12.05 -5.48
C VAL A 203 -4.00 12.46 -4.86
N PRO A 204 -2.98 11.58 -4.81
CA PRO A 204 -1.65 11.96 -4.37
C PRO A 204 -0.99 12.86 -5.42
N ILE A 205 -0.56 14.05 -5.02
CA ILE A 205 0.09 15.03 -5.92
C ILE A 205 1.60 14.80 -5.92
N PHE A 206 2.23 14.92 -4.75
CA PHE A 206 3.61 14.49 -4.53
C PHE A 206 3.81 14.04 -3.08
N GLY A 207 4.82 13.20 -2.86
CA GLY A 207 5.21 12.70 -1.54
C GLY A 207 6.67 12.98 -1.23
N VAL A 208 6.97 13.06 0.07
CA VAL A 208 8.34 13.13 0.61
C VAL A 208 8.53 12.02 1.61
N ASP A 209 9.53 11.17 1.38
CA ASP A 209 9.91 10.07 2.27
C ASP A 209 10.62 10.63 3.51
N MET A 210 10.12 10.34 4.70
CA MET A 210 10.74 10.74 5.97
C MET A 210 11.29 9.55 6.75
N TRP A 211 11.39 8.37 6.13
CA TRP A 211 12.20 7.29 6.66
C TRP A 211 13.67 7.70 6.70
N GLU A 212 14.39 7.26 7.74
CA GLU A 212 15.81 7.62 7.89
C GLU A 212 16.67 7.18 6.70
N HIS A 213 16.34 6.06 6.04
CA HIS A 213 17.06 5.61 4.84
C HIS A 213 17.04 6.63 3.69
N ALA A 214 16.08 7.56 3.67
CA ALA A 214 15.96 8.57 2.62
C ALA A 214 16.97 9.72 2.76
N TYR A 215 17.60 9.88 3.93
CA TYR A 215 18.46 11.03 4.19
C TYR A 215 19.67 10.77 5.09
N TYR A 216 19.68 9.72 5.92
CA TYR A 216 20.61 9.62 7.04
C TYR A 216 22.08 9.55 6.62
N LEU A 217 22.40 8.92 5.49
CA LEU A 217 23.78 8.84 5.00
C LEU A 217 24.37 10.20 4.61
N GLN A 218 23.54 11.18 4.27
CA GLN A 218 23.97 12.52 3.86
C GLN A 218 23.70 13.58 4.94
N TYR A 219 22.60 13.45 5.67
CA TYR A 219 22.10 14.46 6.61
C TYR A 219 22.19 14.04 8.08
N LEU A 220 22.58 12.79 8.37
CA LEU A 220 22.58 12.21 9.72
C LEU A 220 21.20 12.41 10.39
N ASN A 221 21.16 12.86 11.64
CA ASN A 221 19.93 13.22 12.35
C ASN A 221 19.32 14.55 11.86
N GLY A 222 19.95 15.26 10.93
CA GLY A 222 19.58 16.57 10.41
C GLY A 222 18.42 16.55 9.41
N LYS A 223 17.30 15.88 9.73
CA LYS A 223 16.13 15.76 8.83
C LYS A 223 15.56 17.10 8.35
N ALA A 224 15.75 18.18 9.11
CA ALA A 224 15.36 19.53 8.66
C ALA A 224 16.14 20.00 7.42
N ALA A 225 17.44 19.69 7.35
CA ALA A 225 18.27 20.06 6.20
C ALA A 225 17.91 19.24 4.95
N TYR A 226 17.52 17.97 5.12
CA TYR A 226 16.96 17.16 4.03
C TYR A 226 15.69 17.80 3.45
N VAL A 227 14.73 18.15 4.32
CA VAL A 227 13.47 18.78 3.91
C VAL A 227 13.70 20.14 3.23
N ASP A 228 14.68 20.92 3.68
CA ASP A 228 15.02 22.19 3.03
C ASP A 228 15.62 22.01 1.64
N ASN A 229 16.38 20.93 1.41
CA ASN A 229 17.01 20.68 0.12
C ASN A 229 16.09 19.97 -0.87
N ILE A 230 15.16 19.12 -0.43
CA ILE A 230 14.32 18.34 -1.35
C ILE A 230 13.46 19.21 -2.26
N TRP A 231 13.07 20.41 -1.83
CA TRP A 231 12.31 21.37 -2.65
C TRP A 231 13.02 21.75 -3.95
N LYS A 232 14.35 21.66 -4.00
CA LYS A 232 15.14 21.97 -5.21
C LYS A 232 14.98 20.91 -6.31
N VAL A 233 14.50 19.72 -5.95
CA VAL A 233 14.40 18.57 -6.84
C VAL A 233 12.96 18.06 -6.97
N ILE A 234 11.97 18.71 -6.36
CA ILE A 234 10.56 18.36 -6.59
C ILE A 234 10.19 18.63 -8.05
N ASN A 235 9.65 17.63 -8.72
CA ASN A 235 9.14 17.73 -10.09
C ASN A 235 7.73 18.30 -10.10
N TRP A 236 7.64 19.61 -10.31
CA TRP A 236 6.41 20.37 -10.39
C TRP A 236 5.56 19.98 -11.60
N LYS A 237 6.17 19.57 -12.72
CA LYS A 237 5.43 19.10 -13.89
C LYS A 237 4.64 17.83 -13.60
N THR A 238 5.24 16.86 -12.91
CA THR A 238 4.53 15.66 -12.44
C THR A 238 3.43 16.03 -11.45
N ALA A 239 3.70 16.97 -10.53
CA ALA A 239 2.72 17.45 -9.57
C ALA A 239 1.50 18.11 -10.26
N GLU A 240 1.71 18.95 -11.27
CA GLU A 240 0.64 19.55 -12.09
C GLU A 240 -0.19 18.49 -12.80
N ALA A 241 0.47 17.49 -13.42
CA ALA A 241 -0.22 16.41 -14.12
C ALA A 241 -1.12 15.59 -13.17
N ARG A 242 -0.64 15.28 -11.97
CA ARG A 242 -1.45 14.60 -10.94
C ARG A 242 -2.56 15.50 -10.40
N PHE A 243 -2.29 16.80 -10.25
CA PHE A 243 -3.28 17.76 -9.77
C PHE A 243 -4.44 17.97 -10.77
N THR A 244 -4.13 18.04 -12.06
CA THR A 244 -5.13 18.20 -13.12
C THR A 244 -5.82 16.89 -13.50
N GLY A 245 -5.18 15.75 -13.20
CA GLY A 245 -5.71 14.41 -13.46
C GLY A 245 -6.64 13.85 -12.38
N THR A 246 -6.96 12.57 -12.56
CA THR A 246 -7.78 11.75 -11.65
C THR A 246 -6.92 10.89 -10.72
N ARG A 247 -7.57 10.22 -9.76
CA ARG A 247 -6.91 9.24 -8.88
C ARG A 247 -6.35 8.08 -9.68
N GLU A 248 -7.10 7.58 -10.65
CA GLU A 248 -6.70 6.49 -11.53
C GLU A 248 -5.47 6.85 -12.37
N ASP A 249 -5.39 8.10 -12.83
CA ASP A 249 -4.22 8.60 -13.59
C ASP A 249 -2.96 8.61 -12.72
N ALA A 250 -3.08 9.05 -11.46
CA ALA A 250 -1.95 9.07 -10.52
C ALA A 250 -1.38 7.67 -10.25
N PHE A 251 -2.21 6.63 -10.28
CA PHE A 251 -1.79 5.23 -10.06
C PHE A 251 -1.49 4.45 -11.34
N LYS A 252 -1.61 5.07 -12.52
CA LYS A 252 -1.40 4.40 -13.82
C LYS A 252 0.00 3.79 -13.95
N VAL A 253 0.96 4.37 -13.25
CA VAL A 253 2.39 4.01 -13.27
C VAL A 253 2.69 2.72 -12.48
N LEU A 254 1.70 2.20 -11.75
CA LEU A 254 1.85 1.05 -10.84
C LEU A 254 1.27 -0.25 -11.40
N ARG A 255 0.95 -0.33 -12.69
CA ARG A 255 0.31 -1.53 -13.24
C ARG A 255 1.34 -2.65 -13.38
N ALA A 256 1.07 -3.77 -12.71
CA ALA A 256 1.84 -4.99 -12.85
C ALA A 256 1.88 -5.47 -14.30
N SER A 257 2.96 -6.13 -14.70
CA SER A 257 2.97 -6.91 -15.92
C SER A 257 2.05 -8.12 -15.72
N ILE A 258 1.08 -8.26 -16.61
CA ILE A 258 0.19 -9.43 -16.71
C ILE A 258 0.79 -10.39 -17.72
#